data_AF-A0A915CLC9-F1
#
_entry.id   AF-A0A915CLC9-F1
#
_cell.length_a   1.000
_cell.length_b   1.000
_cell.length_c   1.000
_cell.angle_alpha   90.00
_cell.angle_beta   90.00
_cell.angle_gamma   90.00
#
_symmetry.space_group_name_H-M   'P 1'
#
loop_
_entity.id
_entity.type
_entity.pdbx_description
1 polymer ?
#
loop_
_entity_poly.entity_id
_entity_poly.type
_entity_poly.pdbx_seq_one_letter_code
_entity_poly.pdbx_strand_id
1 'polypeptide(L)'
;MVVKTQGDAPNGRRSHSVWTHNGKMYMLAGTKATKTSTTTTSMNLTLPLVNGVWHYAPSQNDGKSLVDLADLFVLDFEPSLESLCSEAVVRYGFHQRYDHLLPNTLRNQLYFMSASNNITKPNCSRIDCNNG
;
A
#
# COMPACT_ATOMS: atom_id res chain seq x y z
N MET A 1 15.22 -21.67 -8.03
CA MET A 1 14.11 -21.89 -7.07
C MET A 1 13.30 -20.62 -7.01
N VAL A 2 12.04 -20.61 -7.49
CA VAL A 2 11.18 -19.43 -7.45
C VAL A 2 10.32 -19.51 -6.19
N VAL A 3 10.58 -18.66 -5.21
CA VAL A 3 9.79 -18.56 -3.99
C VAL A 3 8.50 -17.80 -4.32
N LYS A 4 7.34 -18.38 -3.98
CA LYS A 4 6.04 -17.75 -4.21
C LYS A 4 5.84 -16.64 -3.17
N THR A 5 5.62 -15.41 -3.60
CA THR A 5 5.37 -14.25 -2.72
C THR A 5 4.09 -14.44 -1.90
N GLN A 6 4.11 -14.05 -0.63
CA GLN A 6 2.96 -14.05 0.28
C GLN A 6 2.52 -12.61 0.57
N GLY A 7 1.24 -12.46 0.93
CA GLY A 7 0.63 -11.16 1.25
C GLY A 7 0.14 -10.39 0.02
N ASP A 8 -0.35 -9.18 0.28
CA ASP A 8 -0.84 -8.29 -0.77
C ASP A 8 0.30 -7.53 -1.41
N ALA A 9 0.42 -7.67 -2.73
CA ALA A 9 1.38 -6.89 -3.49
C ALA A 9 1.05 -5.38 -3.39
N PRO A 10 2.07 -4.51 -3.29
CA PRO A 10 1.84 -3.07 -3.33
C PRO A 10 1.15 -2.69 -4.64
N ASN A 11 0.16 -1.81 -4.55
CA ASN A 11 -0.49 -1.28 -5.75
C ASN A 11 0.51 -0.49 -6.62
N GLY A 12 0.20 -0.38 -7.92
CA GLY A 12 0.96 0.46 -8.85
C GLY A 12 0.96 1.92 -8.38
N ARG A 13 2.15 2.46 -8.15
CA ARG A 13 2.38 3.80 -7.57
C ARG A 13 3.62 4.46 -8.15
N ARG A 14 3.64 5.79 -8.16
CA ARG A 14 4.81 6.61 -8.55
C ARG A 14 5.30 7.45 -7.38
N SER A 15 6.54 7.93 -7.47
CA SER A 15 7.16 8.85 -6.50
C SER A 15 7.13 8.33 -5.05
N HIS A 16 7.23 7.02 -4.87
CA HIS A 16 7.35 6.39 -3.56
C HIS A 16 8.82 6.41 -3.13
N SER A 17 9.08 6.34 -1.83
CA SER A 17 10.44 6.22 -1.27
C SER A 17 10.71 4.78 -0.84
N VAL A 18 11.94 4.31 -1.09
CA VAL A 18 12.36 2.94 -0.77
C VAL A 18 13.72 2.95 -0.09
N TRP A 19 13.89 2.12 0.93
CA TRP A 19 15.21 1.77 1.46
C TRP A 19 15.28 0.29 1.82
N THR A 20 16.49 -0.26 1.84
CA THR A 20 16.76 -1.64 2.27
C THR A 20 17.48 -1.64 3.61
N HIS A 21 17.06 -2.53 4.51
CA HIS A 21 17.69 -2.72 5.82
C HIS A 21 17.43 -4.15 6.32
N ASN A 22 18.48 -4.84 6.79
CA ASN A 22 18.43 -6.22 7.29
C ASN A 22 17.73 -7.22 6.34
N GLY A 23 18.07 -7.21 5.04
CA GLY A 23 17.46 -8.12 4.05
C GLY A 23 15.98 -7.85 3.73
N LYS A 24 15.42 -6.76 4.28
CA LYS A 24 14.05 -6.30 4.04
C LYS A 24 14.07 -4.97 3.29
N MET A 25 13.09 -4.75 2.42
CA MET A 25 12.86 -3.49 1.72
C MET A 25 11.62 -2.82 2.29
N TYR A 26 11.78 -1.57 2.67
CA TYR A 26 10.72 -0.72 3.18
C TYR A 26 10.29 0.22 2.07
N MET A 27 9.01 0.21 1.74
CA MET A 27 8.41 1.05 0.71
C MET A 27 7.34 1.91 1.36
N LEU A 28 7.53 3.23 1.29
CA LEU A 28 6.65 4.22 1.91
C LEU A 28 6.15 5.21 0.86
N ALA A 29 4.91 5.63 1.07
CA ALA A 29 4.28 6.74 0.36
C ALA A 29 4.07 6.49 -1.14
N GLY A 30 3.91 7.58 -1.88
CA GLY A 30 3.70 7.59 -3.32
C GLY A 30 2.28 7.98 -3.70
N THR A 31 2.05 8.03 -5.00
CA THR A 31 0.78 8.51 -5.55
C THR A 31 0.25 7.55 -6.60
N LYS A 32 -1.08 7.41 -6.64
CA LYS A 32 -1.79 6.60 -7.63
C LYS A 32 -2.75 7.49 -8.40
N ALA A 33 -2.89 7.24 -9.70
CA ALA A 33 -3.87 7.94 -10.51
C ALA A 33 -5.29 7.44 -10.18
N THR A 34 -6.21 8.37 -10.03
CA THR A 34 -7.63 8.09 -9.78
C THR A 34 -8.35 8.32 -11.08
N LYS A 35 -9.13 7.32 -11.53
CA LYS A 35 -10.08 7.53 -12.61
C LYS A 35 -11.27 8.26 -12.00
N THR A 36 -11.31 9.58 -12.11
CA THR A 36 -12.56 10.30 -11.89
C THR A 36 -13.48 9.95 -13.04
N SER A 37 -14.50 9.13 -12.78
CA SER A 37 -15.53 8.78 -13.75
C SER A 37 -16.33 10.02 -14.13
N THR A 38 -15.84 10.83 -15.05
CA THR A 38 -16.70 11.72 -15.83
C THR A 38 -17.31 10.90 -16.95
N THR A 39 -18.49 10.36 -16.65
CA THR A 39 -19.44 9.93 -17.66
C THR A 39 -19.72 11.10 -18.61
N THR A 40 -19.67 10.80 -19.92
CA THR A 40 -20.28 11.52 -21.05
C THR A 40 -19.47 12.58 -21.81
N THR A 41 -19.46 12.33 -23.12
CA THR A 41 -19.39 13.28 -24.24
C THR A 41 -18.01 13.74 -24.69
N SER A 42 -17.63 13.22 -25.86
CA SER A 42 -16.69 13.78 -26.82
C SER A 42 -16.54 15.30 -26.70
N MET A 43 -15.39 15.73 -26.15
CA MET A 43 -15.01 17.14 -26.12
C MET A 43 -14.72 17.61 -27.55
N ASN A 44 -15.64 18.38 -28.12
CA ASN A 44 -15.41 19.13 -29.34
C ASN A 44 -14.51 20.32 -28.97
N LEU A 45 -13.32 20.40 -29.57
CA LEU A 45 -12.31 21.42 -29.28
C LEU A 45 -12.67 22.73 -29.99
N THR A 46 -13.74 23.39 -29.54
CA THR A 46 -14.08 24.74 -30.02
C THR A 46 -14.12 25.66 -28.81
N LEU A 47 -13.03 26.40 -28.61
CA LEU A 47 -12.96 27.46 -27.60
C LEU A 47 -14.08 28.49 -27.89
N PRO A 48 -14.94 28.85 -26.92
CA PRO A 48 -15.97 29.85 -27.14
C PRO A 48 -15.32 31.24 -27.24
N LEU A 49 -15.34 31.82 -28.44
CA LEU A 49 -14.99 33.24 -28.66
C LEU A 49 -16.15 34.09 -28.13
N VAL A 50 -15.98 34.69 -26.94
CA VAL A 50 -16.92 35.67 -26.40
C VAL A 50 -16.28 37.05 -26.49
N ASN A 51 -16.92 37.97 -27.21
CA ASN A 51 -16.51 39.37 -27.35
C ASN A 51 -15.05 39.60 -27.80
N GLY A 52 -14.52 38.73 -28.67
CA GLY A 52 -13.19 38.92 -29.26
C GLY A 52 -12.02 38.67 -28.30
N VAL A 53 -12.29 38.17 -27.09
CA VAL A 53 -11.28 37.90 -26.05
C VAL A 53 -11.18 36.39 -25.82
N TRP A 54 -9.97 35.85 -25.86
CA TRP A 54 -9.71 34.48 -25.46
C TRP A 54 -9.84 34.38 -23.94
N HIS A 55 -10.94 33.81 -23.46
CA HIS A 55 -11.07 33.43 -22.06
C HIS A 55 -10.38 32.09 -21.84
N TYR A 56 -9.30 32.08 -21.06
CA TYR A 56 -8.77 30.83 -20.51
C TYR A 56 -9.85 30.23 -19.60
N ALA A 57 -10.45 29.13 -20.04
CA ALA A 57 -11.29 28.33 -19.15
C ALA A 57 -10.42 27.93 -17.95
N PRO A 58 -10.92 28.03 -16.70
CA PRO A 58 -10.18 27.53 -15.56
C PRO A 58 -9.83 26.08 -15.87
N SER A 59 -8.54 25.73 -15.78
CA SER A 59 -8.03 24.39 -16.03
C SER A 59 -8.89 23.40 -15.25
N GLN A 60 -9.87 22.81 -15.94
CA GLN A 60 -10.62 21.69 -15.46
C GLN A 60 -9.59 20.57 -15.53
N ASN A 61 -8.93 20.31 -14.39
CA ASN A 61 -7.91 19.28 -14.21
C ASN A 61 -8.16 18.13 -15.18
N ASP A 62 -7.28 17.96 -16.17
CA ASP A 62 -7.40 16.95 -17.23
C ASP A 62 -7.40 15.54 -16.63
N GLY A 63 -8.56 15.11 -16.14
CA GLY A 63 -8.99 13.73 -15.83
C GLY A 63 -8.11 12.84 -14.96
N LYS A 64 -6.98 13.33 -14.42
CA LYS A 64 -5.97 12.51 -13.72
C LYS A 64 -5.68 13.09 -12.35
N SER A 65 -6.69 13.09 -11.49
CA SER A 65 -6.50 13.39 -10.07
C SER A 65 -5.64 12.31 -9.42
N LEU A 66 -4.67 12.73 -8.62
CA LEU A 66 -3.65 11.89 -8.02
C LEU A 66 -3.96 11.74 -6.53
N VAL A 67 -4.05 10.50 -6.06
CA VAL A 67 -4.30 10.20 -4.64
C VAL A 67 -3.00 9.78 -3.97
N ASP A 68 -2.70 10.45 -2.85
CA ASP A 68 -1.58 10.11 -1.98
C ASP A 68 -1.84 8.80 -1.24
N LEU A 69 -0.82 7.95 -1.21
CA LEU A 69 -0.81 6.70 -0.48
C LEU A 69 0.07 6.93 0.75
N ALA A 70 -0.45 6.63 1.95
CA ALA A 70 0.26 6.78 3.22
C ALA A 70 0.51 5.40 3.89
N ASP A 71 0.50 4.34 3.10
CA ASP A 71 0.77 2.96 3.50
C ASP A 71 2.28 2.68 3.56
N LEU A 72 2.64 1.65 4.33
CA LEU A 72 3.99 1.12 4.46
C LEU A 72 3.97 -0.36 4.05
N PHE A 73 4.81 -0.72 3.08
CA PHE A 73 5.06 -2.12 2.73
C PHE A 73 6.46 -2.52 3.18
N VAL A 74 6.56 -3.71 3.76
CA VAL A 74 7.83 -4.36 4.08
C VAL A 74 7.91 -5.62 3.23
N LEU A 75 8.92 -5.69 2.37
CA LEU A 75 9.13 -6.80 1.45
C LEU A 75 10.38 -7.58 1.88
N ASP A 76 10.30 -8.90 1.89
CA ASP A 76 11.43 -9.79 2.18
C ASP A 76 12.23 -10.06 0.90
N PHE A 77 13.44 -9.52 0.80
CA PHE A 77 14.34 -9.74 -0.34
C PHE A 77 15.26 -10.95 -0.16
N GLU A 78 15.57 -11.28 1.10
CA GLU A 78 16.48 -12.37 1.45
C GLU A 78 15.85 -13.28 2.52
N PRO A 79 14.88 -14.13 2.14
CA PRO A 79 14.31 -15.08 3.08
C PRO A 79 15.36 -16.15 3.43
N SER A 80 15.65 -16.31 4.72
CA SER A 80 16.48 -17.42 5.19
C SER A 80 15.74 -18.75 5.05
N LEU A 81 16.48 -19.86 5.07
CA LEU A 81 15.88 -21.20 5.10
C LEU A 81 14.88 -21.36 6.25
N GLU A 82 15.21 -20.81 7.42
CA GLU A 82 14.34 -20.77 8.60
C GLU A 82 13.00 -20.09 8.30
N SER A 83 13.04 -18.92 7.64
CA SER A 83 11.83 -18.18 7.26
C SER A 83 10.98 -18.98 6.27
N LEU A 84 11.60 -19.65 5.29
CA LEU A 84 10.89 -20.49 4.31
C LEU A 84 10.27 -21.73 4.95
N CYS A 85 10.99 -22.39 5.86
CA CYS A 85 10.46 -23.53 6.61
C CYS A 85 9.29 -23.11 7.51
N SER A 86 9.42 -21.99 8.22
CA SER A 86 8.37 -21.45 9.08
C SER A 86 7.11 -21.09 8.28
N GLU A 87 7.29 -20.49 7.11
CA GLU A 87 6.20 -20.19 6.18
C GLU A 87 5.48 -21.47 5.72
N ALA A 88 6.20 -22.52 5.35
CA ALA A 88 5.60 -23.80 4.98
C ALA A 88 4.78 -24.39 6.13
N VAL A 89 5.29 -24.30 7.37
CA VAL A 89 4.58 -24.78 8.57
C VAL A 89 3.25 -24.04 8.78
N VAL A 90 3.23 -22.73 8.58
CA VAL A 90 1.99 -21.92 8.64
C VAL A 90 1.04 -22.29 7.49
N ARG A 91 1.54 -22.37 6.26
CA ARG A 91 0.73 -22.66 5.06
C ARG A 91 0.00 -24.01 5.15
N TYR A 92 0.63 -25.04 5.70
CA TYR A 92 0.03 -26.37 5.87
C TYR A 92 -0.73 -26.55 7.19
N GLY A 93 -0.81 -25.50 8.04
CA GLY A 93 -1.57 -25.55 9.30
C GLY A 93 -0.95 -26.42 10.39
N PHE A 94 0.34 -26.75 10.29
CA PHE A 94 1.01 -27.62 11.26
C PHE A 94 1.08 -26.99 12.65
N HIS A 95 1.19 -25.66 12.74
CA HIS A 95 1.19 -24.94 14.02
C HIS A 95 -0.09 -25.20 14.84
N GLN A 96 -1.26 -25.29 14.17
CA GLN A 96 -2.53 -25.54 14.85
C GLN A 96 -2.70 -27.01 15.24
N ARG A 97 -2.21 -27.94 14.40
CA ARG A 97 -2.41 -29.38 14.57
C ARG A 97 -1.43 -30.02 15.56
N TYR A 98 -0.20 -29.55 15.60
CA TYR A 98 0.89 -30.13 16.40
C TYR A 98 1.45 -29.16 17.43
N ASP A 99 0.66 -28.17 17.85
CA ASP A 99 1.08 -27.10 18.75
C ASP A 99 1.82 -27.61 20.00
N HIS A 100 1.28 -28.65 20.63
CA HIS A 100 1.79 -29.28 21.85
C HIS A 100 3.15 -29.98 21.66
N LEU A 101 3.55 -30.32 20.43
CA LEU A 101 4.83 -30.94 20.11
C LEU A 101 5.92 -29.93 19.73
N LEU A 102 5.52 -28.70 19.37
CA LEU A 102 6.47 -27.65 19.01
C LEU A 102 7.07 -26.99 20.26
N PRO A 103 8.40 -26.76 20.31
CA PRO A 103 9.02 -25.94 21.33
C PRO A 103 8.40 -24.53 21.41
N ASN A 104 8.30 -23.97 22.63
CA ASN A 104 7.67 -22.67 22.87
C ASN A 104 8.27 -21.54 22.00
N THR A 105 9.58 -21.57 21.74
CA THR A 105 10.26 -20.57 20.91
C THR A 105 9.73 -20.56 19.47
N LEU A 106 9.58 -21.74 18.86
CA LEU A 106 9.03 -21.91 17.51
C LEU A 106 7.54 -21.54 17.49
N ARG A 107 6.81 -21.90 18.54
CA ARG A 107 5.40 -21.58 18.70
C ARG A 107 5.16 -20.07 18.67
N ASN A 108 5.96 -19.31 19.42
CA ASN A 108 5.90 -17.85 19.45
C ASN A 108 6.26 -17.24 18.08
N GLN A 109 7.29 -17.76 17.43
CA GLN A 109 7.70 -17.30 16.10
C GLN A 109 6.59 -17.49 15.06
N LEU A 110 5.95 -18.66 15.03
CA LEU A 110 4.84 -18.97 14.13
C LEU A 110 3.59 -18.14 14.47
N TYR A 111 3.36 -17.86 15.76
CA TYR A 111 2.29 -16.97 16.21
C TYR A 111 2.48 -15.55 15.67
N PHE A 112 3.68 -14.97 15.82
CA PHE A 112 3.96 -13.64 15.27
C PHE A 112 3.86 -13.58 13.74
N MET A 113 4.17 -14.66 13.03
CA MET A 113 4.00 -14.75 11.58
C MET A 113 2.53 -14.86 11.14
N SER A 114 1.65 -15.40 11.99
CA SER A 114 0.23 -15.61 11.68
C SER A 114 -0.70 -14.54 12.27
N ALA A 115 -0.17 -13.66 13.12
CA ALA A 115 -0.90 -12.53 13.66
C ALA A 115 -1.28 -11.52 12.56
N SER A 116 -2.47 -10.94 12.67
CA SER A 116 -2.95 -9.93 11.72
C SER A 116 -2.18 -8.61 11.91
N ASN A 117 -1.57 -8.10 10.84
CA ASN A 117 -0.84 -6.82 10.83
C ASN A 117 -1.78 -5.60 10.68
N ASN A 118 -2.80 -5.49 11.53
CA ASN A 118 -3.73 -4.35 11.48
C ASN A 118 -3.28 -3.23 12.43
N ILE A 119 -2.42 -2.33 11.94
CA ILE A 119 -1.99 -1.15 12.69
C ILE A 119 -3.08 -0.09 12.55
N THR A 120 -3.99 -0.02 13.52
CA THR A 120 -4.97 1.06 13.60
C THR A 120 -4.25 2.39 13.78
N LYS A 121 -4.57 3.39 12.96
CA LYS A 121 -4.05 4.75 13.17
C LYS A 121 -4.41 5.18 14.60
N PRO A 122 -3.48 5.81 15.37
CA PRO A 122 -3.89 6.50 16.57
C PRO A 122 -4.95 7.52 16.16
N ASN A 123 -6.05 7.54 16.91
CA ASN A 123 -7.19 8.41 16.66
C ASN A 123 -6.72 9.87 16.76
N CYS A 124 -6.32 10.46 15.64
CA CYS A 124 -5.89 11.85 15.59
C CYS A 124 -7.14 12.71 15.43
N SER A 125 -7.87 12.94 16.53
CA SER A 125 -8.79 14.06 16.62
C SER A 125 -7.93 15.33 16.65
N ARG A 126 -7.71 15.92 15.48
CA ARG A 126 -7.13 17.26 15.32
C ARG A 126 -8.12 18.29 15.89
N ILE A 127 -8.23 18.34 17.22
CA ILE A 127 -8.62 19.54 17.96
C ILE A 127 -7.31 20.33 18.13
N ASP A 128 -7.40 21.64 18.18
CA ASP A 128 -6.30 22.62 18.24
C ASP A 128 -5.86 23.12 16.87
N CYS A 129 -6.56 24.16 16.42
CA CYS A 129 -6.02 25.43 15.93
C CYS A 129 -7.17 26.28 15.39
N ASN A 130 -8.00 26.83 16.28
CA ASN A 130 -8.86 27.99 16.02
C ASN A 130 -9.15 28.66 17.37
N ASN A 131 -8.18 29.45 17.84
CA ASN A 131 -8.37 30.52 18.81
C ASN A 131 -7.20 31.50 18.63
N GLY A 132 -7.50 32.66 18.06
CA GLY A 132 -6.58 33.74 17.73
C GLY A 132 -7.20 34.66 16.70
#